data_AF-A0A2M7RCT3-F1
#
_entry.id   AF-A0A2M7RCT3-F1
#
_cell.length_a   1.000
_cell.length_b   1.000
_cell.length_c   1.000
_cell.angle_alpha   90.00
_cell.angle_beta   90.00
_cell.angle_gamma   90.00
#
_symmetry.space_group_name_H-M   'P 1'
#
loop_
_entity.id
_entity.type
_entity.pdbx_description
1 polymer ?
#
loop_
_entity_poly.entity_id
_entity_poly.type
_entity_poly.pdbx_seq_one_letter_code
_entity_poly.pdbx_strand_id
1 'polypeptide(L)'
;MQIDEIINKIKKEPQYLSLKNVVENNSYHTNQATYDHSLEVLERAKEFCSGNFIENEEAKKLFKEFTNQEVGGLKIIDSMLLVALLHDISKGARYKDNNEQEQVVLKTLPNGNTSGYMHEYVSSLLAPQLLKYKGLSEEAVNHVCKIIKLHDAFNEDYFKMVSDWPIEQIVDNVKLRAEGVYIEALFNIYCDCFTAEPFQFALETIKKIFESPSFYTKRTFYF
;
A
#
# COMPACT_ATOMS: atom_id res chain seq x y z
N MET A 1 2.44 18.13 12.58
CA MET A 1 2.55 16.78 13.19
C MET A 1 3.83 16.15 12.64
N GLN A 2 4.70 15.57 13.47
CA GLN A 2 5.95 14.97 12.96
C GLN A 2 5.70 13.50 12.63
N ILE A 3 5.58 13.16 11.35
CA ILE A 3 5.26 11.80 10.89
C ILE A 3 6.26 10.76 11.41
N ASP A 4 7.54 11.12 11.49
CA ASP A 4 8.60 10.27 12.02
C ASP A 4 8.36 9.88 13.48
N GLU A 5 7.76 10.76 14.29
CA GLU A 5 7.43 10.45 15.68
C GLU A 5 6.32 9.38 15.75
N ILE A 6 5.31 9.48 14.87
CA ILE A 6 4.22 8.51 14.78
C ILE A 6 4.76 7.16 14.33
N ILE A 7 5.56 7.13 13.26
CA ILE A 7 6.22 5.94 12.73
C ILE A 7 7.06 5.27 13.83
N ASN A 8 7.87 6.05 14.56
CA ASN A 8 8.71 5.52 15.64
C ASN A 8 7.90 4.97 16.82
N LYS A 9 6.73 5.53 17.11
CA LYS A 9 5.80 4.98 18.10
C LYS A 9 5.23 3.64 17.62
N ILE A 10 4.74 3.58 16.37
CA ILE A 10 4.20 2.35 15.76
C ILE A 10 5.24 1.22 15.78
N LYS A 11 6.49 1.50 15.40
CA LYS A 11 7.59 0.51 15.38
C LYS A 11 7.86 -0.15 16.75
N LYS A 12 7.43 0.49 17.85
CA LYS A 12 7.58 -0.01 19.23
C LYS A 12 6.34 -0.73 19.75
N GLU A 13 5.21 -0.67 19.04
CA GLU A 13 3.99 -1.33 19.45
C GLU A 13 4.17 -2.86 19.40
N PRO A 14 3.73 -3.62 20.42
CA PRO A 14 3.87 -5.07 20.45
C PRO A 14 3.29 -5.77 19.21
N GLN A 15 2.16 -5.26 18.71
CA GLN A 15 1.53 -5.77 17.50
C GLN A 15 2.45 -5.64 16.29
N TYR A 16 3.11 -4.49 16.10
CA TYR A 16 4.05 -4.29 14.99
C TYR A 16 5.31 -5.14 15.17
N LEU A 17 5.84 -5.22 16.40
CA LEU A 17 7.02 -6.03 16.70
C LEU A 17 6.81 -7.53 16.49
N SER A 18 5.57 -8.03 16.58
CA SER A 18 5.27 -9.44 16.31
C SER A 18 5.58 -9.86 14.86
N LEU A 19 5.59 -8.93 13.92
CA LEU A 19 5.93 -9.19 12.51
C LEU A 19 7.37 -9.70 12.33
N LYS A 20 8.25 -9.53 13.34
CA LYS A 20 9.62 -10.10 13.31
C LYS A 20 9.63 -11.63 13.28
N ASN A 21 8.56 -12.25 13.77
CA ASN A 21 8.41 -13.70 13.83
C ASN A 21 7.55 -14.26 12.68
N VAL A 22 7.13 -13.39 11.75
CA VAL A 22 6.30 -13.73 10.61
C VAL A 22 7.22 -13.75 9.40
N VAL A 23 7.48 -14.94 8.86
CA VAL A 23 8.41 -15.13 7.74
C VAL A 23 7.62 -15.50 6.50
N GLU A 24 7.87 -14.77 5.42
CA GLU A 24 7.26 -14.98 4.12
C GLU A 24 8.20 -15.73 3.19
N ASN A 25 7.65 -16.69 2.48
CA ASN A 25 8.35 -17.51 1.52
C ASN A 25 7.40 -17.81 0.36
N ASN A 26 7.49 -17.04 -0.72
CA ASN A 26 6.67 -17.19 -1.92
C ASN A 26 7.41 -16.63 -3.14
N SER A 27 6.72 -16.47 -4.27
CA SER A 27 7.34 -15.94 -5.51
C SER A 27 7.88 -14.52 -5.37
N TYR A 28 7.41 -13.75 -4.39
CA TYR A 28 7.77 -12.35 -4.16
C TYR A 28 8.82 -12.20 -3.04
N HIS A 29 8.80 -13.10 -2.05
CA HIS A 29 9.66 -13.04 -0.86
C HIS A 29 10.41 -14.36 -0.64
N THR A 30 11.72 -14.30 -0.38
CA THR A 30 12.53 -15.49 -0.08
C THR A 30 12.92 -15.51 1.40
N ASN A 31 12.14 -16.21 2.23
CA ASN A 31 12.33 -16.30 3.69
C ASN A 31 12.55 -14.92 4.36
N GLN A 32 11.77 -13.92 3.97
CA GLN A 32 11.87 -12.55 4.47
C GLN A 32 10.92 -12.35 5.65
N ALA A 33 11.39 -11.72 6.74
CA ALA A 33 10.49 -11.34 7.82
C ALA A 33 9.59 -10.18 7.36
N THR A 34 8.27 -10.25 7.63
CA THR A 34 7.32 -9.19 7.26
C THR A 34 7.70 -7.84 7.88
N TYR A 35 8.29 -7.85 9.09
CA TYR A 35 8.83 -6.63 9.72
C TYR A 35 9.89 -5.96 8.85
N ASP A 36 10.88 -6.72 8.38
CA ASP A 36 11.99 -6.19 7.58
C ASP A 36 11.47 -5.71 6.22
N HIS A 37 10.59 -6.49 5.60
CA HIS A 37 9.90 -6.11 4.37
C HIS A 37 9.18 -4.76 4.52
N SER A 38 8.33 -4.59 5.53
CA SER A 38 7.61 -3.33 5.78
C SER A 38 8.54 -2.13 6.02
N LEU A 39 9.71 -2.36 6.63
CA LEU A 39 10.72 -1.30 6.78
C LEU A 39 11.36 -0.92 5.44
N GLU A 40 11.71 -1.89 4.61
CA GLU A 40 12.25 -1.62 3.28
C GLU A 40 11.24 -0.84 2.42
N VAL A 41 9.96 -1.24 2.43
CA VAL A 41 8.89 -0.55 1.71
C VAL A 41 8.72 0.89 2.21
N LEU A 42 8.81 1.13 3.52
CA LEU A 42 8.81 2.49 4.07
C LEU A 42 10.00 3.33 3.57
N GLU A 43 11.21 2.78 3.56
CA GLU A 43 12.39 3.53 3.10
C GLU A 43 12.30 3.83 1.59
N ARG A 44 11.80 2.89 0.78
CA ARG A 44 11.48 3.14 -0.65
C ARG A 44 10.43 4.23 -0.81
N ALA A 45 9.36 4.19 -0.01
CA ALA A 45 8.33 5.22 -0.05
C ALA A 45 8.89 6.62 0.28
N LYS A 46 9.81 6.73 1.26
CA LYS A 46 10.52 7.99 1.56
C LYS A 46 11.41 8.47 0.41
N GLU A 47 12.01 7.56 -0.35
CA GLU A 47 12.80 7.93 -1.52
C GLU A 47 11.90 8.44 -2.66
N PHE A 48 10.87 7.68 -2.98
CA PHE A 48 10.00 7.95 -4.12
C PHE A 48 8.98 9.06 -3.89
N CYS A 49 8.73 9.48 -2.65
CA CYS A 49 7.85 10.60 -2.36
C CYS A 49 8.37 11.94 -2.94
N SER A 50 9.64 12.00 -3.31
CA SER A 50 10.23 13.11 -4.07
C SER A 50 9.73 13.21 -5.53
N GLY A 51 9.10 12.13 -6.03
CA GLY A 51 8.65 11.99 -7.42
C GLY A 51 9.79 11.72 -8.41
N ASN A 52 10.97 11.29 -7.95
CA ASN A 52 12.13 11.08 -8.83
C ASN A 52 11.97 9.94 -9.84
N PHE A 53 11.05 9.02 -9.59
CA PHE A 53 10.69 7.96 -10.54
C PHE A 53 9.81 8.44 -11.70
N ILE A 54 9.34 9.70 -11.65
CA ILE A 54 8.54 10.35 -12.69
C ILE A 54 9.46 11.29 -13.49
N GLU A 55 9.59 11.03 -14.78
CA GLU A 55 10.45 11.78 -15.71
C GLU A 55 9.71 12.93 -16.40
N ASN A 56 8.40 12.78 -16.63
CA ASN A 56 7.55 13.84 -17.17
C ASN A 56 7.39 14.96 -16.12
N GLU A 57 7.93 16.14 -16.43
CA GLU A 57 7.96 17.29 -15.52
C GLU A 57 6.57 17.80 -15.12
N GLU A 58 5.59 17.74 -16.03
CA GLU A 58 4.21 18.15 -15.73
C GLU A 58 3.56 17.15 -14.75
N ALA A 59 3.69 15.85 -15.04
CA ALA A 59 3.19 14.79 -14.17
C ALA A 59 3.87 14.82 -12.79
N LYS A 60 5.18 15.05 -12.74
CA LYS A 60 5.96 15.17 -11.50
C LYS A 60 5.50 16.38 -10.67
N LYS A 61 5.22 17.51 -11.32
CA LYS A 61 4.65 18.68 -10.67
C LYS A 61 3.28 18.36 -10.06
N LEU A 62 2.39 17.72 -10.82
CA LEU A 62 1.05 17.34 -10.37
C LEU A 62 1.10 16.32 -9.21
N PHE A 63 2.04 15.36 -9.24
CA PHE A 63 2.30 14.44 -8.14
C PHE A 63 2.72 15.17 -6.86
N LYS A 64 3.62 16.15 -6.97
CA LYS A 64 4.05 16.98 -5.83
C LYS A 64 2.92 17.85 -5.29
N GLU A 65 2.10 18.43 -6.16
CA GLU A 65 0.91 19.18 -5.74
C GLU A 65 -0.07 18.28 -5.01
N PHE A 66 -0.31 17.07 -5.52
CA PHE A 66 -1.18 16.08 -4.91
C PHE A 66 -0.68 15.63 -3.53
N THR A 67 0.56 15.22 -3.42
CA THR A 67 1.14 14.69 -2.17
C THR A 67 1.22 15.73 -1.04
N ASN A 68 1.21 17.03 -1.38
CA ASN A 68 1.13 18.13 -0.42
C ASN A 68 -0.29 18.47 0.04
N GLN A 69 -1.33 17.90 -0.57
CA GLN A 69 -2.71 18.06 -0.08
C GLN A 69 -2.86 17.37 1.28
N GLU A 70 -3.91 17.74 2.01
CA GLU A 70 -4.22 17.19 3.33
C GLU A 70 -5.60 16.54 3.36
N VAL A 71 -5.72 15.47 4.16
CA VAL A 71 -6.97 14.80 4.50
C VAL A 71 -7.02 14.68 6.01
N GLY A 72 -8.04 15.27 6.64
CA GLY A 72 -8.15 15.29 8.11
C GLY A 72 -6.94 15.91 8.83
N GLY A 73 -6.23 16.85 8.20
CA GLY A 73 -5.02 17.51 8.74
C GLY A 73 -3.74 16.67 8.66
N LEU A 74 -3.75 15.53 7.94
CA LEU A 74 -2.57 14.74 7.60
C LEU A 74 -2.25 14.95 6.12
N LYS A 75 -0.98 15.22 5.78
CA LYS A 75 -0.58 15.30 4.38
C LYS A 75 -0.70 13.94 3.69
N ILE A 76 -1.10 13.93 2.42
CA ILE A 76 -1.23 12.68 1.66
C ILE A 76 0.11 11.91 1.61
N ILE A 77 1.24 12.63 1.50
CA ILE A 77 2.57 12.01 1.58
C ILE A 77 2.77 11.22 2.87
N ASP A 78 2.32 11.77 4.02
CA ASP A 78 2.45 11.14 5.32
C ASP A 78 1.52 9.91 5.42
N SER A 79 0.33 9.98 4.82
CA SER A 79 -0.56 8.82 4.67
C SER A 79 0.11 7.69 3.90
N MET A 80 0.75 7.98 2.76
CA MET A 80 1.48 6.98 1.95
C MET A 80 2.60 6.30 2.75
N LEU A 81 3.33 7.06 3.59
CA LEU A 81 4.37 6.50 4.47
C LEU A 81 3.78 5.59 5.56
N LEU A 82 2.64 5.96 6.15
CA LEU A 82 1.96 5.11 7.13
C LEU A 82 1.43 3.82 6.49
N VAL A 83 0.90 3.90 5.27
CA VAL A 83 0.46 2.73 4.50
C VAL A 83 1.66 1.82 4.21
N ALA A 84 2.78 2.37 3.74
CA ALA A 84 4.00 1.61 3.46
C ALA A 84 4.47 0.82 4.69
N LEU A 85 4.39 1.44 5.88
CA LEU A 85 4.73 0.78 7.13
C LEU A 85 3.72 -0.29 7.55
N LEU A 86 2.42 -0.10 7.31
CA LEU A 86 1.33 -0.86 7.91
C LEU A 86 0.58 -1.81 6.97
N HIS A 87 0.86 -1.81 5.67
CA HIS A 87 0.09 -2.54 4.66
C HIS A 87 -0.11 -4.02 5.02
N ASP A 88 0.90 -4.63 5.62
CA ASP A 88 0.95 -6.05 6.00
C ASP A 88 0.79 -6.34 7.49
N ILE A 89 0.32 -5.38 8.29
CA ILE A 89 0.26 -5.53 9.75
C ILE A 89 -0.56 -6.74 10.23
N SER A 90 -1.51 -7.20 9.42
CA SER A 90 -2.32 -8.36 9.75
C SER A 90 -1.63 -9.71 9.55
N LYS A 91 -0.51 -9.81 8.83
CA LYS A 91 0.16 -11.11 8.60
C LYS A 91 0.56 -11.80 9.91
N GLY A 92 0.83 -11.03 10.97
CA GLY A 92 1.08 -11.54 12.33
C GLY A 92 -0.17 -11.77 13.18
N ALA A 93 -1.36 -11.45 12.68
CA ALA A 93 -2.60 -11.58 13.42
C ALA A 93 -3.11 -13.03 13.46
N ARG A 94 -3.83 -13.31 14.54
CA ARG A 94 -4.55 -14.57 14.77
C ARG A 94 -6.03 -14.26 14.91
N TYR A 95 -6.87 -15.16 14.42
CA TYR A 95 -8.32 -15.04 14.53
C TYR A 95 -8.94 -16.38 14.91
N LYS A 96 -10.16 -16.32 15.43
CA LYS A 96 -10.99 -17.49 15.72
C LYS A 96 -12.36 -17.24 15.11
N ASP A 97 -12.82 -18.20 14.33
CA ASP A 97 -14.22 -18.26 13.94
C ASP A 97 -15.00 -19.05 15.01
N ASN A 98 -16.30 -19.21 14.82
CA ASN A 98 -17.21 -19.98 15.70
C ASN A 98 -16.77 -21.44 15.94
N ASN A 99 -15.70 -21.91 15.29
CA ASN A 99 -15.11 -23.23 15.43
C ASN A 99 -14.05 -23.32 16.56
N GLU A 100 -13.82 -22.24 17.34
CA GLU A 100 -12.90 -22.11 18.49
C GLU A 100 -11.40 -22.37 18.23
N GLN A 101 -11.04 -22.96 17.09
CA GLN A 101 -9.65 -23.15 16.68
C GLN A 101 -9.02 -21.84 16.24
N GLU A 102 -7.84 -21.56 16.78
CA GLU A 102 -7.03 -20.41 16.40
C GLU A 102 -6.46 -20.60 14.99
N GLN A 103 -6.68 -19.60 14.15
CA GLN A 103 -6.16 -19.47 12.80
C GLN A 103 -5.16 -18.31 12.76
N VAL A 104 -4.20 -18.38 11.83
CA VAL A 104 -3.28 -17.29 11.49
C VAL A 104 -3.67 -16.71 10.13
N VAL A 105 -3.44 -15.40 9.96
CA VAL A 105 -3.67 -14.74 8.66
C VAL A 105 -2.66 -15.23 7.62
N LEU A 106 -1.36 -15.20 7.94
CA LEU A 106 -0.33 -15.80 7.09
C LEU A 106 -0.19 -17.30 7.38
N LYS A 107 -0.43 -18.14 6.37
CA LYS A 107 -0.35 -19.60 6.48
C LYS A 107 0.82 -20.14 5.66
N THR A 108 1.55 -21.11 6.20
CA THR A 108 2.50 -21.92 5.43
C THR A 108 1.77 -23.13 4.84
N LEU A 109 1.83 -23.27 3.53
CA LEU A 109 1.23 -24.34 2.74
C LEU A 109 2.14 -25.59 2.77
N PRO A 110 1.61 -26.79 2.41
CA PRO A 110 2.39 -28.03 2.42
C PRO A 110 3.65 -28.02 1.54
N ASN A 111 3.68 -27.17 0.51
CA ASN A 111 4.84 -26.99 -0.37
C ASN A 111 5.89 -26.01 0.19
N GLY A 112 5.70 -25.49 1.41
CA GLY A 112 6.58 -24.53 2.05
C GLY A 112 6.31 -23.07 1.66
N ASN A 113 5.38 -22.79 0.75
CA ASN A 113 5.02 -21.42 0.39
C ASN A 113 4.11 -20.79 1.44
N THR A 114 4.18 -19.47 1.60
CA THR A 114 3.27 -18.71 2.46
C THR A 114 2.17 -18.01 1.67
N SER A 115 0.99 -17.89 2.29
CA SER A 115 -0.16 -17.19 1.72
C SER A 115 -0.92 -16.42 2.80
N GLY A 116 -1.20 -15.14 2.55
CA GLY A 116 -1.95 -14.25 3.44
C GLY A 116 -3.33 -13.95 2.87
N TYR A 117 -4.29 -14.86 3.04
CA TYR A 117 -5.63 -14.64 2.49
C TYR A 117 -6.34 -13.47 3.18
N MET A 118 -6.86 -12.51 2.40
CA MET A 118 -7.56 -11.30 2.86
C MET A 118 -6.74 -10.39 3.80
N HIS A 119 -5.41 -10.48 3.76
CA HIS A 119 -4.55 -9.72 4.66
C HIS A 119 -4.72 -8.20 4.49
N GLU A 120 -5.05 -7.72 3.29
CA GLU A 120 -5.32 -6.31 3.00
C GLU A 120 -6.53 -5.80 3.79
N TYR A 121 -7.61 -6.58 3.78
CA TYR A 121 -8.82 -6.27 4.52
C TYR A 121 -8.55 -6.30 6.03
N VAL A 122 -7.92 -7.35 6.55
CA VAL A 122 -7.63 -7.47 7.98
C VAL A 122 -6.66 -6.37 8.43
N SER A 123 -5.65 -6.04 7.63
CA SER A 123 -4.72 -4.93 7.91
C SER A 123 -5.47 -3.61 8.04
N SER A 124 -6.45 -3.36 7.17
CA SER A 124 -7.29 -2.16 7.24
C SER A 124 -8.15 -2.07 8.52
N LEU A 125 -8.53 -3.21 9.11
CA LEU A 125 -9.27 -3.25 10.38
C LEU A 125 -8.36 -3.07 11.61
N LEU A 126 -7.09 -3.46 11.49
CA LEU A 126 -6.12 -3.41 12.57
C LEU A 126 -5.37 -2.07 12.63
N ALA A 127 -5.13 -1.43 11.49
CA ALA A 127 -4.43 -0.16 11.41
C ALA A 127 -5.00 0.95 12.32
N PRO A 128 -6.34 1.12 12.49
CA PRO A 128 -6.88 2.13 13.41
C PRO A 128 -6.37 2.01 14.84
N GLN A 129 -6.11 0.78 15.32
CA GLN A 129 -5.65 0.56 16.70
C GLN A 129 -4.25 1.13 16.92
N LEU A 130 -3.40 1.09 15.88
CA LEU A 130 -2.04 1.64 15.92
C LEU A 130 -2.03 3.17 15.74
N LEU A 131 -3.04 3.72 15.05
CA LEU A 131 -3.11 5.11 14.63
C LEU A 131 -3.92 6.03 15.58
N LYS A 132 -5.04 5.55 16.16
CA LYS A 132 -6.05 6.37 16.85
C LYS A 132 -5.52 7.20 18.03
N TYR A 133 -4.49 6.72 18.72
CA TYR A 133 -3.91 7.43 19.88
C TYR A 133 -2.67 8.26 19.54
N LYS A 134 -2.42 8.50 18.25
CA LYS A 134 -1.23 9.21 17.76
C LYS A 134 -1.52 10.65 17.29
N GLY A 135 -2.69 11.19 17.65
CA GLY A 135 -3.07 12.57 17.33
C GLY A 135 -3.62 12.75 15.91
N LEU A 136 -3.94 11.66 15.21
CA LEU A 136 -4.59 11.67 13.91
C LEU A 136 -6.11 11.84 14.06
N SER A 137 -6.71 12.60 13.15
CA SER A 137 -8.18 12.68 13.06
C SER A 137 -8.76 11.36 12.55
N GLU A 138 -10.04 11.14 12.81
CA GLU A 138 -10.76 9.96 12.30
C GLU A 138 -10.76 9.92 10.77
N GLU A 139 -10.89 11.07 10.12
CA GLU A 139 -10.83 11.19 8.65
C GLU A 139 -9.47 10.73 8.10
N ALA A 140 -8.37 11.16 8.71
CA ALA A 140 -7.02 10.74 8.31
C ALA A 140 -6.81 9.23 8.53
N VAL A 141 -7.28 8.69 9.67
CA VAL A 141 -7.20 7.25 9.94
C VAL A 141 -7.99 6.45 8.91
N ASN A 142 -9.23 6.86 8.62
CA ASN A 142 -10.08 6.19 7.63
C ASN A 142 -9.47 6.22 6.24
N HIS A 143 -8.84 7.35 5.86
CA HIS A 143 -8.14 7.49 4.60
C HIS A 143 -6.96 6.50 4.49
N VAL A 144 -6.08 6.42 5.50
CA VAL A 144 -4.98 5.45 5.54
C VAL A 144 -5.49 4.01 5.44
N CYS A 145 -6.53 3.67 6.21
CA CYS A 145 -7.09 2.30 6.22
C CYS A 145 -7.69 1.92 4.86
N LYS A 146 -8.31 2.88 4.16
CA LYS A 146 -8.83 2.67 2.82
C LYS A 146 -7.72 2.32 1.82
N ILE A 147 -6.59 3.02 1.89
CA ILE A 147 -5.44 2.74 1.02
C ILE A 147 -4.87 1.35 1.35
N ILE A 148 -4.69 1.01 2.63
CA ILE A 148 -4.25 -0.33 3.06
C ILE A 148 -5.15 -1.43 2.49
N LYS A 149 -6.48 -1.26 2.52
CA LYS A 149 -7.41 -2.25 1.97
C LYS A 149 -7.20 -2.52 0.47
N LEU A 150 -6.66 -1.54 -0.26
CA LEU A 150 -6.49 -1.56 -1.71
C LEU A 150 -5.03 -1.78 -2.14
N HIS A 151 -4.11 -2.07 -1.21
CA HIS A 151 -2.68 -2.10 -1.50
C HIS A 151 -2.22 -3.30 -2.35
N ASP A 152 -3.11 -4.25 -2.68
CA ASP A 152 -2.85 -5.31 -3.69
C ASP A 152 -3.94 -5.34 -4.79
N ALA A 153 -4.71 -4.26 -4.94
CA ALA A 153 -5.84 -4.22 -5.89
C ALA A 153 -5.40 -4.27 -7.38
N PHE A 154 -4.13 -3.97 -7.65
CA PHE A 154 -3.55 -3.89 -8.99
C PHE A 154 -2.24 -4.68 -9.05
N ASN A 155 -2.36 -6.00 -9.00
CA ASN A 155 -1.22 -6.92 -9.09
C ASN A 155 -0.76 -7.18 -10.54
N GLU A 156 0.29 -7.99 -10.68
CA GLU A 156 0.85 -8.41 -11.97
C GLU A 156 -0.22 -8.99 -12.92
N ASP A 157 -1.12 -9.84 -12.43
CA ASP A 157 -2.15 -10.47 -13.25
C ASP A 157 -3.17 -9.45 -13.76
N TYR A 158 -3.57 -8.49 -12.92
CA TYR A 158 -4.43 -7.38 -13.36
C TYR A 158 -3.80 -6.62 -14.53
N PHE A 159 -2.51 -6.25 -14.42
CA PHE A 159 -1.86 -5.51 -15.50
C PHE A 159 -1.69 -6.33 -16.76
N LYS A 160 -1.42 -7.64 -16.65
CA LYS A 160 -1.41 -8.55 -17.81
C LYS A 160 -2.76 -8.61 -18.53
N MET A 161 -3.88 -8.56 -17.79
CA MET A 161 -5.22 -8.57 -18.39
C MET A 161 -5.53 -7.31 -19.22
N VAL A 162 -4.89 -6.19 -18.91
CA VAL A 162 -5.10 -4.90 -19.59
C VAL A 162 -3.90 -4.49 -20.46
N SER A 163 -2.98 -5.42 -20.77
CA SER A 163 -1.72 -5.13 -21.47
C SER A 163 -1.90 -4.49 -22.84
N ASP A 164 -2.99 -4.85 -23.52
CA ASP A 164 -3.29 -4.41 -24.89
C ASP A 164 -4.12 -3.11 -24.91
N TRP A 165 -4.47 -2.57 -23.74
CA TRP A 165 -5.29 -1.36 -23.65
C TRP A 165 -4.43 -0.10 -23.85
N PRO A 166 -4.97 0.95 -24.48
CA PRO A 166 -4.35 2.27 -24.43
C PRO A 166 -4.15 2.75 -22.99
N ILE A 167 -3.05 3.46 -22.72
CA ILE A 167 -2.69 3.91 -21.37
C ILE A 167 -3.80 4.74 -20.72
N GLU A 168 -4.54 5.52 -21.51
CA GLU A 168 -5.67 6.33 -21.05
C GLU A 168 -6.81 5.45 -20.51
N GLN A 169 -7.08 4.31 -21.15
CA GLN A 169 -8.09 3.35 -20.68
C GLN A 169 -7.64 2.63 -19.40
N ILE A 170 -6.34 2.35 -19.27
CA ILE A 170 -5.77 1.75 -18.05
C ILE A 170 -5.86 2.75 -16.89
N VAL A 171 -5.45 4.01 -17.10
CA VAL A 171 -5.62 5.12 -16.16
C VAL A 171 -7.08 5.21 -15.72
N ASP A 172 -7.99 5.10 -16.69
CA ASP A 172 -9.40 5.19 -16.41
C ASP A 172 -9.93 4.03 -15.55
N ASN A 173 -9.47 2.82 -15.84
CA ASN A 173 -9.87 1.63 -15.09
C ASN A 173 -9.36 1.68 -13.64
N VAL A 174 -8.08 2.05 -13.45
CA VAL A 174 -7.47 2.22 -12.13
C VAL A 174 -8.27 3.21 -11.27
N LYS A 175 -8.60 4.38 -11.83
CA LYS A 175 -9.39 5.39 -11.12
C LYS A 175 -10.79 4.90 -10.73
N LEU A 176 -11.43 4.03 -11.53
CA LEU A 176 -12.73 3.44 -11.18
C LEU A 176 -12.61 2.43 -10.04
N ARG A 177 -11.55 1.62 -10.04
CA ARG A 177 -11.39 0.50 -9.09
C ARG A 177 -10.84 0.94 -7.73
N ALA A 178 -10.00 1.97 -7.67
CA ALA A 178 -9.33 2.37 -6.42
C ALA A 178 -10.19 3.24 -5.48
N GLU A 179 -11.50 3.31 -5.69
CA GLU A 179 -12.45 4.00 -4.80
C GLU A 179 -12.05 5.46 -4.43
N GLY A 180 -11.36 6.18 -5.32
CA GLY A 180 -10.93 7.56 -5.10
C GLY A 180 -9.58 7.76 -4.40
N VAL A 181 -8.84 6.70 -4.08
CA VAL A 181 -7.45 6.75 -3.54
C VAL A 181 -6.43 6.12 -4.50
N TYR A 182 -6.62 6.39 -5.80
CA TYR A 182 -5.89 5.70 -6.88
C TYR A 182 -4.39 6.03 -6.94
N ILE A 183 -3.98 7.24 -6.58
CA ILE A 183 -2.57 7.63 -6.62
C ILE A 183 -1.83 6.99 -5.45
N GLU A 184 -2.41 7.07 -4.26
CA GLU A 184 -1.88 6.48 -3.03
C GLU A 184 -1.77 4.96 -3.15
N ALA A 185 -2.84 4.28 -3.60
CA ALA A 185 -2.84 2.84 -3.75
C ALA A 185 -1.79 2.36 -4.76
N LEU A 186 -1.71 2.96 -5.95
CA LEU A 186 -0.68 2.60 -6.94
C LEU A 186 0.73 2.94 -6.48
N PHE A 187 0.90 4.06 -5.76
CA PHE A 187 2.20 4.44 -5.21
C PHE A 187 2.69 3.40 -4.20
N ASN A 188 1.82 2.96 -3.30
CA ASN A 188 2.19 1.95 -2.31
C ASN A 188 2.46 0.58 -2.94
N ILE A 189 1.68 0.16 -3.94
CA ILE A 189 1.97 -1.05 -4.74
C ILE A 189 3.34 -0.95 -5.42
N TYR A 190 3.65 0.21 -6.01
CA TYR A 190 4.93 0.44 -6.67
C TYR A 190 6.11 0.30 -5.70
N CYS A 191 5.97 0.83 -4.47
CA CYS A 191 7.02 0.75 -3.46
C CYS A 191 7.18 -0.67 -2.90
N ASP A 192 6.06 -1.36 -2.68
CA ASP A 192 6.00 -2.72 -2.13
C ASP A 192 6.70 -3.72 -3.07
N CYS A 193 6.25 -3.74 -4.32
CA CYS A 193 6.70 -4.71 -5.31
C CYS A 193 7.97 -4.29 -6.06
N PHE A 194 8.64 -3.19 -5.69
CA PHE A 194 9.71 -2.56 -6.49
C PHE A 194 10.84 -3.51 -6.92
N THR A 195 11.23 -4.44 -6.04
CA THR A 195 12.31 -5.41 -6.31
C THR A 195 11.78 -6.81 -6.66
N ALA A 196 10.47 -7.00 -6.73
CA ALA A 196 9.90 -8.30 -7.02
C ALA A 196 10.00 -8.61 -8.52
N GLU A 197 10.80 -9.62 -8.86
CA GLU A 197 10.97 -10.06 -10.25
C GLU A 197 9.65 -10.45 -10.94
N PRO A 198 8.70 -11.14 -10.28
CA PRO A 198 7.42 -11.46 -10.91
C PRO A 198 6.52 -10.25 -11.19
N PHE A 199 6.88 -9.05 -10.72
CA PHE A 199 6.06 -7.84 -10.81
C PHE A 199 6.60 -6.79 -11.81
N GLN A 200 7.65 -7.12 -12.56
CA GLN A 200 8.34 -6.14 -13.42
C GLN A 200 7.41 -5.52 -14.48
N PHE A 201 6.51 -6.30 -15.08
CA PHE A 201 5.57 -5.79 -16.07
C PHE A 201 4.59 -4.79 -15.45
N ALA A 202 4.06 -5.11 -14.27
CA ALA A 202 3.23 -4.19 -13.51
C ALA A 202 4.00 -2.92 -13.12
N LEU A 203 5.25 -3.00 -12.65
CA LEU A 203 6.05 -1.81 -12.30
C LEU A 203 6.23 -0.87 -13.49
N GLU A 204 6.55 -1.41 -14.68
CA GLU A 204 6.68 -0.60 -15.90
C GLU A 204 5.37 0.09 -16.27
N THR A 205 4.25 -0.62 -16.13
CA THR A 205 2.91 -0.09 -16.42
C THR A 205 2.50 0.98 -15.42
N ILE A 206 2.74 0.75 -14.12
CA ILE A 206 2.52 1.73 -13.06
C ILE A 206 3.36 2.98 -13.32
N LYS A 207 4.64 2.84 -13.68
CA LYS A 207 5.47 4.00 -14.05
C LYS A 207 4.83 4.79 -15.20
N LYS A 208 4.42 4.14 -16.29
CA LYS A 208 3.71 4.79 -17.41
C LYS A 208 2.42 5.52 -16.98
N ILE A 209 1.69 4.98 -16.01
CA ILE A 209 0.51 5.65 -15.43
C ILE A 209 0.92 6.94 -14.70
N PHE A 210 1.95 6.87 -13.85
CA PHE A 210 2.47 8.04 -13.14
C PHE A 210 3.07 9.10 -14.07
N GLU A 211 3.59 8.71 -15.24
CA GLU A 211 4.05 9.63 -16.29
C GLU A 211 2.91 10.37 -17.00
N SER A 212 1.65 9.95 -16.84
CA SER A 212 0.49 10.56 -17.51
C SER A 212 -0.10 11.71 -16.69
N PRO A 213 -0.06 12.98 -17.17
CA PRO A 213 -0.69 14.10 -16.47
C PRO A 213 -2.17 13.90 -16.20
N SER A 214 -2.87 13.19 -17.11
CA SER A 214 -4.29 12.87 -16.96
C SER A 214 -4.60 12.03 -15.72
N PHE A 215 -3.63 11.28 -15.19
CA PHE A 215 -3.78 10.50 -13.97
C PHE A 215 -4.12 11.38 -12.76
N TYR A 216 -3.58 12.59 -12.70
CA TYR A 216 -3.78 13.52 -11.57
C TYR A 216 -5.09 14.31 -11.64
N THR A 217 -5.76 14.32 -12.79
CA THR A 217 -7.03 15.05 -12.96
C THR A 217 -8.16 14.35 -12.23
N LYS A 218 -8.81 15.05 -11.29
CA LYS A 218 -10.01 14.55 -10.60
C LYS A 218 -11.14 14.34 -11.61
N ARG A 219 -11.89 13.25 -11.42
CA ARG A 219 -13.09 12.97 -12.22
C ARG A 219 -14.29 13.69 -11.66
N THR A 220 -15.10 14.20 -12.57
CA THR A 220 -16.42 14.76 -12.28
C THR A 220 -17.47 13.91 -12.96
N PHE A 221 -18.42 13.39 -12.20
CA PHE A 221 -19.55 12.61 -12.73
C PHE A 221 -20.77 13.52 -12.85
N TYR A 222 -21.52 13.37 -13.93
CA TYR A 222 -22.77 14.08 -14.20
C TYR A 222 -23.81 13.08 -14.74
N PHE A 223 -25.09 13.36 -14.50
CA PHE A 223 -26.24 12.57 -14.93
C PHE A 223 -27.12 13.40 -15.87
#